data_AF-A0A7G1KSU8-F1
#
_entry.id   AF-A0A7G1KSU8-F1
#
_cell.length_a   1.000
_cell.length_b   1.000
_cell.length_c   1.000
_cell.angle_alpha   90.00
_cell.angle_beta   90.00
_cell.angle_gamma   90.00
#
_symmetry.space_group_name_H-M   'P 1'
#
loop_
_entity.id
_entity.type
_entity.pdbx_description
1 polymer ?
#
loop_
_entity_poly.entity_id
_entity_poly.type
_entity_poly.pdbx_seq_one_letter_code
_entity_poly.pdbx_strand_id
1 'polypeptide(L)'
;MLDMDEPDEVIAAAGKFRAAVTSVTDHVDAVADDLNLPRGPQSPLDHGCAGVHRLIPAMLREATPAHAGYAITTNQNATETTTVLATADIDGGLQVHRAEPV
;
A
#
# COMPACT_ATOMS: atom_id res chain seq x y z
N MET A 1 -9.51 24.48 -15.56
CA MET A 1 -8.81 24.15 -14.31
C MET A 1 -9.69 23.20 -13.53
N LEU A 2 -9.35 21.90 -13.56
CA LEU A 2 -9.97 20.92 -12.67
C LEU A 2 -9.54 21.31 -11.24
N ASP A 3 -10.50 21.53 -10.35
CA ASP A 3 -10.24 21.79 -8.92
C ASP A 3 -9.90 20.47 -8.23
N MET A 4 -8.73 19.92 -8.58
CA MET A 4 -8.07 18.95 -7.71
C MET A 4 -7.29 19.73 -6.68
N ASP A 5 -7.28 19.24 -5.43
CA ASP A 5 -6.25 19.61 -4.46
C ASP A 5 -4.88 19.61 -5.17
N GLU A 6 -4.02 20.57 -4.80
CA GLU A 6 -2.75 20.81 -5.48
C GLU A 6 -2.05 19.45 -5.72
N PRO A 7 -1.65 19.10 -6.96
CA PRO A 7 -1.16 17.76 -7.33
C PRO A 7 -0.23 17.09 -6.31
N ASP A 8 0.61 17.90 -5.67
CA ASP A 8 1.53 17.49 -4.62
C ASP A 8 0.84 16.99 -3.34
N GLU A 9 -0.31 17.53 -2.97
CA GLU A 9 -1.12 17.09 -1.83
C GLU A 9 -1.70 15.69 -2.04
N VAL A 10 -2.20 15.40 -3.25
CA VAL A 10 -2.73 14.08 -3.60
C VAL A 10 -1.62 13.03 -3.56
N ILE A 11 -0.44 13.36 -4.12
CA ILE A 11 0.74 12.49 -4.07
C ILE A 11 1.19 12.29 -2.62
N ALA A 12 1.22 13.36 -1.81
CA ALA A 12 1.60 13.27 -0.41
C ALA A 12 0.62 12.42 0.41
N ALA A 13 -0.69 12.53 0.17
CA ALA A 13 -1.71 11.72 0.81
C ALA A 13 -1.56 10.24 0.44
N ALA A 14 -1.36 9.92 -0.84
CA ALA A 14 -1.12 8.55 -1.30
C ALA A 14 0.21 7.98 -0.76
N GLY A 15 1.23 8.83 -0.61
CA GLY A 15 2.47 8.55 0.11
C GLY A 15 2.25 8.12 1.56
N LYS A 16 1.49 8.92 2.32
CA LYS A 16 1.15 8.63 3.72
C LYS A 16 0.34 7.34 3.85
N PHE A 17 -0.63 7.12 2.97
CA PHE A 17 -1.41 5.88 2.94
C PHE A 17 -0.51 4.66 2.74
N ARG A 18 0.37 4.68 1.73
CA ARG A 18 1.35 3.62 1.50
C ARG A 18 2.20 3.37 2.74
N ALA A 19 2.78 4.42 3.32
CA ALA A 19 3.64 4.30 4.50
C ALA A 19 2.92 3.68 5.70
N ALA A 20 1.67 4.08 5.94
CA ALA A 20 0.85 3.53 7.02
C ALA A 20 0.57 2.04 6.81
N VAL A 21 0.17 1.63 5.60
CA VAL A 21 -0.07 0.21 5.30
C VAL A 21 1.21 -0.59 5.42
N THR A 22 2.33 -0.11 4.85
CA THR A 22 3.64 -0.78 4.96
C THR A 22 4.08 -0.95 6.42
N SER A 23 3.92 0.08 7.25
CA SER A 23 4.28 0.00 8.67
C SER A 23 3.44 -1.03 9.43
N VAL A 24 2.14 -1.14 9.12
CA VAL A 24 1.27 -2.16 9.74
C VAL A 24 1.65 -3.56 9.26
N THR A 25 1.93 -3.72 7.97
CA THR A 25 2.34 -5.02 7.41
C THR A 25 3.66 -5.50 8.00
N ASP A 26 4.64 -4.62 8.14
CA ASP A 26 5.94 -4.96 8.75
C ASP A 26 5.78 -5.36 10.23
N HIS A 27 4.88 -4.68 10.95
CA HIS A 27 4.58 -5.03 12.33
C HIS A 27 3.88 -6.39 12.45
N VAL A 28 2.95 -6.69 11.54
CA VAL A 28 2.25 -7.99 11.50
C VAL A 28 3.24 -9.13 11.20
N ASP A 29 4.18 -8.93 10.29
CA ASP A 29 5.24 -9.92 10.01
C ASP A 29 6.10 -10.18 11.24
N ALA A 30 6.51 -9.13 11.97
CA ALA A 30 7.26 -9.28 13.22
C ALA A 30 6.48 -10.07 14.28
N VAL A 31 5.18 -9.79 14.44
CA VAL A 31 4.30 -10.54 15.36
C VAL A 31 4.14 -12.00 14.90
N ALA A 32 4.05 -12.25 13.59
CA ALA A 32 3.96 -13.60 13.05
C ALA A 32 5.25 -14.42 13.30
N ASP A 33 6.41 -13.77 13.30
CA ASP A 33 7.70 -14.41 13.64
C ASP A 33 7.81 -14.78 15.12
N ASP A 34 7.21 -13.97 16.00
CA ASP A 34 7.13 -14.22 17.44
C ASP A 34 6.18 -15.38 17.79
N LEU A 35 5.23 -15.71 16.92
CA LEU A 35 4.33 -16.86 17.04
C LEU A 35 5.03 -18.19 16.70
N ASN A 36 6.20 -18.43 17.29
CA ASN A 36 6.95 -19.69 17.17
C ASN A 36 6.86 -20.50 18.47
N LEU A 37 6.63 -21.82 18.34
CA LEU A 37 6.67 -22.73 19.49
C LEU A 37 8.14 -22.90 19.93
N PRO A 38 8.51 -22.55 21.18
CA PRO A 38 9.90 -22.62 21.64
C PRO A 38 10.42 -24.06 21.79
N ARG A 39 9.53 -25.06 21.81
CA ARG A 39 9.87 -26.49 21.79
C ARG A 39 9.05 -27.19 20.72
N GLY A 40 9.68 -28.13 20.02
CA GLY A 40 8.98 -28.98 19.05
C GLY A 40 7.93 -29.88 19.73
N PRO A 41 6.90 -30.32 18.99
CA PRO A 41 5.88 -31.21 19.51
C PRO A 41 6.50 -32.50 20.07
N GLN A 42 6.09 -32.91 21.28
CA GLN A 42 6.62 -34.12 21.95
C GLN A 42 5.58 -35.24 22.05
N SER A 43 4.31 -34.95 21.75
CA SER A 43 3.21 -35.90 21.76
C SER A 43 2.38 -35.82 20.45
N PRO A 44 1.60 -36.85 20.12
CA PRO A 44 0.64 -36.79 19.03
C PRO A 44 -0.38 -35.64 19.15
N LEU A 45 -0.77 -35.28 20.38
CA LEU A 45 -1.64 -34.13 20.65
C LEU A 45 -0.90 -32.82 20.33
N ASP A 46 0.37 -32.72 20.72
CA ASP A 46 1.21 -31.54 20.44
C ASP A 46 1.39 -31.34 18.94
N HIS A 47 1.47 -32.42 18.15
CA HIS A 47 1.56 -32.33 16.69
C HIS A 47 0.30 -31.71 16.07
N GLY A 48 -0.89 -32.06 16.58
CA GLY A 48 -2.15 -31.45 16.16
C GLY A 48 -2.19 -29.95 16.51
N CYS A 49 -1.84 -29.61 17.74
CA CYS A 49 -1.77 -28.21 18.20
C CYS A 49 -0.70 -27.40 17.44
N ALA A 50 0.46 -27.99 17.14
CA ALA A 50 1.51 -27.37 16.34
C ALA A 50 1.11 -27.17 14.87
N GLY A 51 0.24 -28.03 14.33
CA GLY A 51 -0.39 -27.84 13.04
C GLY A 51 -1.26 -26.59 13.02
N VAL A 52 -2.20 -26.48 13.97
CA VAL A 52 -3.09 -25.33 14.11
C VAL A 52 -2.31 -24.04 14.40
N HIS A 53 -1.30 -24.11 15.27
CA HIS A 53 -0.44 -22.98 15.60
C HIS A 53 0.28 -22.42 14.39
N ARG A 54 0.67 -23.27 13.42
CA ARG A 54 1.33 -22.82 12.18
C ARG A 54 0.38 -22.16 11.19
N LEU A 55 -0.92 -22.39 11.29
CA LEU A 55 -1.90 -21.80 10.37
C LEU A 55 -2.02 -20.28 10.58
N ILE A 56 -1.96 -19.81 11.82
CA ILE A 56 -2.10 -18.39 12.16
C ILE A 56 -0.98 -17.54 11.50
N PRO A 57 0.32 -17.79 11.74
CA PRO A 57 1.38 -17.03 11.08
C PRO A 57 1.41 -17.25 9.57
N ALA A 58 0.98 -18.42 9.06
CA ALA A 58 0.86 -18.64 7.62
C ALA A 58 -0.19 -17.72 6.96
N MET A 59 -1.38 -17.59 7.56
CA MET A 59 -2.42 -16.69 7.07
C MET A 59 -1.99 -15.23 7.13
N LEU A 60 -1.29 -14.83 8.20
CA LEU A 60 -0.76 -13.47 8.32
C LEU A 60 0.29 -13.18 7.24
N ARG A 61 1.23 -14.09 7.01
CA ARG A 61 2.26 -13.96 5.96
C ARG A 61 1.72 -13.98 4.54
N GLU A 62 0.55 -14.59 4.32
CA GLU A 62 -0.13 -14.54 3.01
C GLU A 62 -0.86 -13.21 2.79
N ALA A 63 -1.55 -12.71 3.82
CA ALA A 63 -2.31 -11.46 3.72
C ALA A 63 -1.42 -10.22 3.62
N THR A 64 -0.28 -10.23 4.30
CA THR A 64 0.61 -9.07 4.46
C THR A 64 1.17 -8.55 3.12
N PRO A 65 1.77 -9.39 2.24
CA PRO A 65 2.22 -8.95 0.91
C PRO A 65 1.10 -8.46 0.00
N ALA A 66 -0.09 -9.06 0.09
CA ALA A 66 -1.24 -8.65 -0.70
C ALA A 66 -1.66 -7.21 -0.36
N HIS A 67 -1.77 -6.90 0.94
CA HIS A 67 -2.12 -5.55 1.40
C HIS A 67 -1.01 -4.51 1.12
N ALA A 68 0.26 -4.86 1.32
CA ALA A 68 1.37 -4.00 0.94
C ALA A 68 1.38 -3.69 -0.57
N GLY A 69 1.10 -4.70 -1.41
CA GLY A 69 1.00 -4.56 -2.86
C GLY A 69 -0.11 -3.60 -3.31
N TYR A 70 -1.27 -3.64 -2.66
CA TYR A 70 -2.36 -2.68 -2.94
C TYR A 70 -1.93 -1.25 -2.61
N ALA A 71 -1.26 -1.02 -1.47
CA ALA A 71 -0.83 0.31 -1.07
C ALA A 71 0.20 0.92 -2.04
N ILE A 72 1.12 0.10 -2.54
CA ILE A 72 2.10 0.51 -3.55
C ILE A 72 1.39 0.87 -4.86
N THR A 73 0.49 0.00 -5.34
CA THR A 73 -0.28 0.21 -6.57
C THR A 73 -1.12 1.47 -6.50
N THR A 74 -1.82 1.71 -5.38
CA THR A 74 -2.61 2.93 -5.19
C THR A 74 -1.75 4.20 -5.25
N ASN A 75 -0.57 4.17 -4.64
CA ASN A 75 0.35 5.32 -4.69
C ASN A 75 0.87 5.57 -6.11
N GLN A 76 1.28 4.52 -6.82
CA GLN A 76 1.70 4.63 -8.22
C GLN A 76 0.60 5.21 -9.10
N ASN A 77 -0.62 4.65 -9.02
CA ASN A 77 -1.76 5.13 -9.79
C ASN A 77 -2.11 6.59 -9.47
N ALA A 78 -2.07 6.99 -8.19
CA ALA A 78 -2.31 8.37 -7.80
C ALA A 78 -1.24 9.29 -8.39
N THR A 79 0.04 8.92 -8.29
CA THR A 79 1.15 9.71 -8.83
C THR A 79 1.07 9.86 -10.34
N GLU A 80 0.82 8.77 -11.07
CA GLU A 80 0.71 8.77 -12.53
C GLU A 80 -0.49 9.59 -12.99
N THR A 81 -1.67 9.35 -12.40
CA THR A 81 -2.91 10.05 -12.77
C THR A 81 -2.77 11.55 -12.52
N THR A 82 -2.26 11.92 -11.35
CA THR A 82 -2.06 13.32 -10.98
C THR A 82 -1.05 14.00 -11.90
N THR A 83 0.04 13.34 -12.28
CA THR A 83 1.02 13.87 -13.24
C THR A 83 0.41 14.10 -14.63
N VAL A 84 -0.39 13.15 -15.11
CA VAL A 84 -1.08 13.26 -16.41
C VAL A 84 -2.05 14.43 -16.40
N LEU A 85 -2.84 14.57 -15.35
CA LEU A 85 -3.83 15.65 -15.24
C LEU A 85 -3.16 17.03 -15.11
N ALA A 86 -2.08 17.15 -14.34
CA ALA A 86 -1.32 18.39 -14.24
C ALA A 86 -0.72 18.80 -15.59
N THR A 87 -0.17 17.83 -16.35
CA THR A 87 0.36 18.08 -17.69
C THR A 87 -0.74 18.53 -18.66
N ALA A 88 -1.90 17.87 -18.62
CA ALA A 88 -3.04 18.24 -19.45
C ALA A 88 -3.59 19.64 -19.13
N ASP A 89 -3.58 20.06 -17.86
CA ASP A 89 -4.00 21.42 -17.47
C ASP A 89 -2.99 22.48 -17.95
N ILE A 90 -1.68 22.20 -17.89
CA ILE A 90 -0.63 23.05 -18.49
C ILE A 90 -0.83 23.18 -19.99
N ASP A 91 -0.99 22.07 -20.71
CA ASP A 91 -1.19 22.05 -22.16
C ASP A 91 -2.49 22.78 -22.55
N GLY A 92 -3.57 22.57 -21.80
CA GLY A 92 -4.84 23.27 -21.98
C GLY A 92 -4.70 24.78 -21.75
N GLY A 93 -4.01 25.20 -20.70
CA GLY A 93 -3.72 26.61 -20.42
C GLY A 93 -2.91 27.28 -21.53
N LEU A 94 -1.89 26.58 -22.05
CA LEU A 94 -1.09 27.05 -23.19
C LEU A 94 -1.93 27.20 -24.48
N GLN A 95 -2.92 26.33 -24.70
CA GLN A 95 -3.85 26.45 -25.84
C GLN A 95 -4.80 27.64 -25.69
N VAL A 96 -5.33 27.89 -24.49
CA VAL A 96 -6.20 29.04 -24.21
C VAL A 96 -5.46 30.36 -24.42
N HIS A 97 -4.24 30.50 -23.88
CA HIS A 97 -3.42 31.71 -24.05
C HIS A 97 -3.05 32.00 -25.51
N ARG A 98 -2.98 30.98 -26.38
CA ARG A 98 -2.76 31.18 -27.82
C ARG A 98 -4.03 31.53 -28.59
N ALA A 99 -5.20 31.22 -28.04
CA ALA A 99 -6.49 31.45 -28.68
C ALA A 99 -7.11 32.81 -28.32
N GLU A 100 -6.63 33.50 -27.29
CA GLU A 100 -7.03 34.88 -26.98
C GLU A 100 -6.41 35.86 -27.99
N PRO A 101 -7.22 36.60 -28.77
CA PRO A 101 -6.72 37.66 -29.62
C PRO A 101 -6.39 38.89 -28.74
N VAL A 102 -5.21 39.47 -28.98
CA VAL A 102 -4.80 40.78 -28.41
C VAL A 102 -5.67 41.90 -28.97
#